data_AF-A0A354FCA6-F1
#
_entry.id   AF-A0A354FCA6-F1
#
_cell.length_a   1.000
_cell.length_b   1.000
_cell.length_c   1.000
_cell.angle_alpha   90.00
_cell.angle_beta   90.00
_cell.angle_gamma   90.00
#
_symmetry.space_group_name_H-M   'P 1'
#
loop_
_entity.id
_entity.type
_entity.pdbx_description
1 polymer ?
#
loop_
_entity_poly.entity_id
_entity_poly.type
_entity_poly.pdbx_seq_one_letter_code
_entity_poly.pdbx_strand_id
1 'polypeptide(L)'
;TVAGTKYRGEFEERLKKVIEEIRSSGNVLLFIDEVHTLVGAGAAEGAIDAANILKPALARGELQCVGATTIDEYRKNIEKDAALERRFQPVTVGEPTQEETVEILRGLRDRYEIHHRVKITDSALKAATK
;
A
#
# COMPACT_ATOMS: atom_id res chain seq x y z
N THR A 1 -23.41 4.28 -22.40
CA THR A 1 -22.46 3.21 -21.98
C THR A 1 -21.03 3.38 -22.51
N VAL A 2 -20.71 4.44 -23.26
CA VAL A 2 -19.41 4.60 -23.98
C VAL A 2 -18.35 5.42 -23.22
N ALA A 3 -18.75 6.19 -22.20
CA ALA A 3 -17.82 7.04 -21.46
C ALA A 3 -16.91 6.24 -20.48
N GLY A 4 -17.44 5.18 -19.86
CA GLY A 4 -16.69 4.36 -18.89
C GLY A 4 -15.66 3.43 -19.54
N THR A 5 -15.93 2.92 -20.74
CA THR A 5 -15.02 2.00 -21.45
C THR A 5 -13.78 2.71 -22.01
N LYS A 6 -13.92 3.96 -22.48
CA LYS A 6 -12.78 4.77 -22.97
C LYS A 6 -11.78 5.09 -21.84
N TYR A 7 -12.29 5.47 -20.67
CA TYR A 7 -11.45 5.76 -19.48
C TYR A 7 -10.72 4.52 -18.94
N ARG A 8 -11.35 3.33 -19.01
CA ARG A 8 -10.72 2.05 -18.61
C ARG A 8 -9.54 1.67 -19.50
N GLY A 9 -9.72 1.74 -20.82
CA GLY A 9 -8.64 1.43 -21.77
C GLY A 9 -7.43 2.37 -21.63
N GLU A 10 -7.67 3.66 -21.45
CA GLU A 10 -6.59 4.64 -21.20
C GLU A 10 -5.85 4.37 -19.88
N PHE A 11 -6.55 3.93 -18.84
CA PHE A 11 -5.94 3.56 -17.56
C PHE A 11 -5.04 2.32 -17.68
N GLU A 12 -5.52 1.26 -18.36
CA GLU A 12 -4.71 0.06 -18.60
C GLU A 12 -3.45 0.34 -19.41
N GLU A 13 -3.56 1.16 -20.47
CA GLU A 13 -2.39 1.54 -21.27
C GLU A 13 -1.36 2.29 -20.44
N ARG A 14 -1.80 3.19 -19.55
CA ARG A 14 -0.91 3.89 -18.62
C ARG A 14 -0.21 2.90 -17.69
N LEU A 15 -0.95 1.95 -17.10
CA LEU A 15 -0.38 0.97 -16.18
C LEU A 15 0.64 0.05 -16.88
N LYS A 16 0.34 -0.40 -18.10
CA LYS A 16 1.28 -1.18 -18.92
C LYS A 16 2.56 -0.40 -19.22
N LYS A 17 2.45 0.88 -19.58
CA LYS A 17 3.61 1.76 -19.82
C LYS A 17 4.48 1.90 -18.58
N VAL A 18 3.88 2.09 -17.40
CA VAL A 18 4.62 2.16 -16.12
C VAL A 18 5.39 0.87 -15.85
N ILE A 19 4.77 -0.29 -16.07
CA ILE A 19 5.45 -1.59 -15.85
C ILE A 19 6.60 -1.79 -16.83
N GLU A 20 6.43 -1.43 -18.10
CA GLU A 20 7.50 -1.51 -19.09
C GLU A 20 8.67 -0.57 -18.73
N GLU A 21 8.38 0.63 -18.24
CA GLU A 21 9.41 1.57 -17.78
C GLU A 21 10.20 1.01 -16.58
N ILE A 22 9.50 0.42 -15.61
CA ILE A 22 10.10 -0.29 -14.46
C ILE A 22 11.02 -1.41 -14.93
N ARG A 23 10.54 -2.26 -15.86
CA ARG A 23 11.32 -3.38 -16.42
C ARG A 23 12.57 -2.89 -17.15
N SER A 24 12.46 -1.81 -17.91
CA SER A 24 13.59 -1.23 -18.65
C SER A 24 14.65 -0.60 -17.75
N SER A 25 14.24 -0.05 -16.60
CA SER A 25 15.13 0.64 -15.66
C SER A 25 15.93 -0.32 -14.78
N GLY A 26 15.40 -1.53 -14.51
CA GLY A 26 16.10 -2.62 -13.82
C GLY A 26 16.35 -2.44 -12.30
N ASN A 27 16.34 -1.21 -11.78
CA ASN A 27 16.62 -0.89 -10.38
C ASN A 27 15.54 0.01 -9.76
N VAL A 28 14.28 -0.40 -9.86
CA VAL A 28 13.14 0.35 -9.29
C VAL A 28 12.48 -0.47 -8.19
N LEU A 29 12.36 0.12 -7.00
CA LEU A 29 11.57 -0.42 -5.90
C LEU A 29 10.22 0.32 -5.85
N LEU A 30 9.14 -0.40 -6.14
CA LEU A 30 7.79 0.15 -6.07
C LEU A 30 7.24 0.02 -4.65
N PHE A 31 6.64 1.09 -4.13
CA PHE A 31 5.82 1.01 -2.92
C PHE A 31 4.34 1.02 -3.31
N ILE A 32 3.58 0.07 -2.77
CA ILE A 32 2.14 -0.04 -2.99
C ILE A 32 1.47 -0.02 -1.62
N ASP A 33 0.82 1.10 -1.30
CA ASP A 33 -0.07 1.13 -0.15
C ASP A 33 -1.35 0.32 -0.45
N GLU A 34 -1.89 -0.34 0.56
CA GLU A 34 -3.06 -1.21 0.44
C GLU A 34 -2.99 -2.20 -0.74
N VAL A 35 -1.91 -2.97 -0.86
CA VAL A 35 -1.62 -3.82 -2.03
C VAL A 35 -2.75 -4.80 -2.38
N HIS A 36 -3.56 -5.21 -1.39
CA HIS A 36 -4.74 -6.05 -1.57
C HIS A 36 -5.79 -5.41 -2.50
N THR A 37 -5.85 -4.09 -2.62
CA THR A 37 -6.75 -3.38 -3.55
C THR A 37 -6.38 -3.63 -5.02
N LEU A 38 -5.10 -3.88 -5.30
CA LEU A 38 -4.62 -4.17 -6.66
C LEU A 38 -4.64 -5.65 -7.01
N VAL A 39 -4.62 -6.55 -6.01
CA VAL A 39 -4.54 -8.01 -6.24
C VAL A 39 -5.82 -8.78 -5.88
N GLY A 40 -6.64 -8.24 -4.99
CA GLY A 40 -7.80 -8.89 -4.37
C GLY A 40 -9.17 -8.32 -4.76
N ALA A 41 -9.21 -7.12 -5.33
CA ALA A 41 -10.47 -6.45 -5.62
C ALA A 41 -11.12 -6.97 -6.92
N GLY A 42 -11.62 -8.20 -6.85
CA GLY A 42 -12.53 -8.77 -7.84
C GLY A 42 -13.98 -8.21 -7.78
N ALA A 43 -14.24 -7.15 -7.00
CA ALA A 43 -15.61 -6.69 -6.70
C ALA A 43 -15.88 -5.19 -6.92
N ALA A 44 -14.87 -4.35 -7.14
CA ALA A 44 -15.07 -2.94 -7.46
C ALA A 44 -14.90 -2.71 -8.97
N GLU A 45 -15.82 -1.96 -9.60
CA GLU A 45 -15.95 -1.73 -11.05
C GLU A 45 -14.72 -1.13 -11.78
N GLY A 46 -13.55 -1.01 -11.14
CA GLY A 46 -12.28 -0.60 -11.76
C GLY A 46 -11.03 -1.38 -11.31
N ALA A 47 -11.16 -2.32 -10.38
CA ALA A 47 -10.01 -3.04 -9.83
C ALA A 47 -9.74 -4.40 -10.50
N ILE A 48 -10.71 -4.88 -11.28
CA ILE A 48 -10.61 -6.11 -12.10
C ILE A 48 -9.46 -5.99 -13.13
N ASP A 49 -9.17 -4.78 -13.61
CA ASP A 49 -8.26 -4.56 -14.75
C ASP A 49 -6.79 -4.43 -14.32
N ALA A 50 -6.50 -3.82 -13.16
CA ALA A 50 -5.14 -3.68 -12.64
C ALA A 50 -4.55 -5.02 -12.17
N ALA A 51 -5.38 -5.87 -11.55
CA ALA A 51 -4.97 -7.18 -11.04
C ALA A 51 -4.44 -8.08 -12.15
N ASN A 52 -5.11 -8.12 -13.31
CA ASN A 52 -4.71 -8.95 -14.44
C ASN A 52 -3.36 -8.51 -15.06
N ILE A 53 -2.99 -7.24 -14.91
CA ILE A 53 -1.74 -6.68 -15.41
C ILE A 53 -0.61 -6.87 -14.39
N LEU A 54 -0.89 -6.63 -13.10
CA LEU A 54 0.13 -6.66 -12.04
C LEU A 54 0.44 -8.07 -11.55
N LYS A 55 -0.56 -8.96 -11.43
CA LYS A 55 -0.36 -10.34 -10.95
C LYS A 55 0.72 -11.09 -11.74
N PRO A 56 0.75 -11.07 -13.08
CA PRO A 56 1.79 -11.78 -13.82
C PRO A 56 3.20 -11.19 -13.61
N ALA A 57 3.33 -9.86 -13.53
CA ALA A 57 4.62 -9.20 -13.30
C ALA A 57 5.18 -9.50 -11.89
N LEU A 58 4.31 -9.46 -10.89
CA LEU A 58 4.61 -9.84 -9.50
C LEU A 58 4.94 -11.34 -9.39
N ALA A 59 4.11 -12.20 -10.00
CA ALA A 59 4.28 -13.66 -9.98
C ALA A 59 5.55 -14.14 -10.68
N ARG A 60 6.04 -13.39 -11.67
CA ARG A 60 7.32 -13.66 -12.36
C ARG A 60 8.53 -13.05 -11.63
N GLY A 61 8.33 -12.08 -10.74
CA GLY A 61 9.41 -11.33 -10.09
C GLY A 61 10.03 -10.27 -11.00
N GLU A 62 9.31 -9.83 -12.04
CA GLU A 62 9.75 -8.75 -12.94
C GLU A 62 9.56 -7.36 -12.30
N LEU A 63 8.79 -7.29 -11.23
CA LEU A 63 8.50 -6.08 -10.47
C LEU A 63 8.92 -6.30 -9.01
N GLN A 64 9.87 -5.50 -8.53
CA GLN A 64 10.23 -5.45 -7.12
C GLN A 64 9.33 -4.45 -6.41
N CYS A 65 8.62 -4.88 -5.38
CA CYS A 65 7.79 -3.99 -4.59
C CYS A 65 7.77 -4.32 -3.10
N VAL A 66 7.45 -3.29 -2.32
CA VAL A 66 6.98 -3.39 -0.94
C VAL A 66 5.49 -3.05 -0.93
N GLY A 67 4.67 -4.01 -0.51
CA GLY A 67 3.23 -3.82 -0.34
C GLY A 67 2.87 -3.66 1.13
N ALA A 68 2.06 -2.65 1.46
CA ALA A 68 1.46 -2.52 2.79
C ALA A 68 0.02 -3.06 2.77
N THR A 69 -0.36 -3.80 3.81
CA THR A 69 -1.71 -4.34 3.97
C THR A 69 -1.97 -4.70 5.43
N THR A 70 -3.24 -4.81 5.80
CA THR A 70 -3.62 -5.43 7.07
C THR A 70 -3.50 -6.95 7.00
N ILE A 71 -3.36 -7.60 8.15
CA ILE A 71 -3.29 -9.07 8.27
C ILE A 71 -4.55 -9.73 7.67
N ASP A 72 -5.73 -9.15 7.92
CA ASP A 72 -6.99 -9.68 7.44
C ASP A 72 -7.07 -9.66 5.91
N GLU A 73 -6.66 -8.56 5.28
CA GLU A 73 -6.67 -8.44 3.83
C GLU A 73 -5.58 -9.29 3.16
N TYR A 74 -4.43 -9.49 3.82
CA TYR A 74 -3.42 -10.45 3.38
C TYR A 74 -4.00 -11.87 3.30
N ARG A 75 -4.63 -12.34 4.39
CA ARG A 75 -5.23 -13.69 4.48
C ARG A 75 -6.36 -13.89 3.48
N LYS A 76 -7.17 -12.86 3.23
CA LYS A 76 -8.32 -12.94 2.31
C LYS A 76 -7.89 -12.98 0.85
N ASN A 77 -6.87 -12.20 0.47
CA ASN A 77 -6.60 -11.90 -0.94
C ASN A 77 -5.26 -12.40 -1.47
N ILE A 78 -4.22 -12.46 -0.63
CA ILE A 78 -2.85 -12.79 -1.06
C ILE A 78 -2.51 -14.23 -0.69
N GLU A 79 -2.76 -14.63 0.56
CA GLU A 79 -2.45 -15.97 1.06
C GLU A 79 -3.22 -17.08 0.30
N LYS A 80 -4.42 -16.77 -0.20
CA LYS A 80 -5.23 -17.72 -1.00
C LYS A 80 -4.74 -17.89 -2.44
N ASP A 81 -3.91 -16.98 -2.95
CA ASP A 81 -3.38 -17.02 -4.32
C ASP A 81 -1.96 -17.61 -4.30
N ALA A 82 -1.84 -18.89 -4.63
CA ALA A 82 -0.58 -19.64 -4.56
C ALA A 82 0.56 -19.05 -5.41
N ALA A 83 0.25 -18.24 -6.44
CA ALA A 83 1.26 -17.58 -7.25
C ALA A 83 1.84 -16.35 -6.54
N LEU A 84 1.01 -15.61 -5.79
CA LEU A 84 1.42 -14.43 -5.03
C LEU A 84 2.03 -14.81 -3.69
N GLU A 85 1.46 -15.78 -2.97
CA GLU A 85 1.96 -16.29 -1.69
C GLU A 85 3.44 -16.68 -1.78
N ARG A 86 3.86 -17.34 -2.86
CA ARG A 86 5.25 -17.76 -3.08
C ARG A 86 6.21 -16.63 -3.46
N ARG A 87 5.70 -15.44 -3.76
CA ARG A 87 6.49 -14.27 -4.20
C ARG A 87 6.56 -13.17 -3.16
N PHE A 88 5.56 -13.09 -2.28
CA PHE A 88 5.60 -12.20 -1.14
C PHE A 88 6.21 -12.92 0.06
N GLN A 89 7.23 -12.30 0.65
CA GLN A 89 7.69 -12.66 1.98
C GLN A 89 6.90 -11.80 2.99
N PRO A 90 6.04 -12.39 3.84
CA PRO A 90 5.35 -11.62 4.86
C PRO A 90 6.35 -11.11 5.91
N VAL A 91 6.24 -9.82 6.23
CA VAL A 91 6.94 -9.16 7.33
C VAL A 91 5.87 -8.56 8.23
N THR A 92 5.64 -9.17 9.39
CA THR A 92 4.63 -8.70 10.33
C THR A 92 5.14 -7.45 11.05
N VAL A 93 4.38 -6.36 10.92
CA VAL A 93 4.60 -5.13 11.70
C VAL A 93 3.52 -5.08 12.76
N GLY A 94 3.94 -5.14 14.03
CA GLY A 94 3.04 -5.02 15.17
C GLY A 94 2.69 -3.56 15.47
N GLU A 95 1.71 -3.38 16.35
CA GLU A 95 1.42 -2.05 16.92
C GLU A 95 2.64 -1.56 17.72
N PRO A 96 2.93 -0.25 17.69
CA PRO A 96 4.02 0.33 18.47
C PRO A 96 3.77 0.15 19.97
N THR A 97 4.85 0.03 20.76
CA THR A 97 4.72 0.06 22.22
C THR A 97 4.22 1.44 22.69
N GLN A 98 3.82 1.52 23.96
CA GLN A 98 3.46 2.80 24.57
C GLN A 98 4.62 3.80 24.50
N GLU A 99 5.86 3.38 24.77
CA GLU A 99 7.02 4.26 24.66
C GLU A 99 7.28 4.71 23.22
N GLU A 100 7.23 3.79 22.26
CA GLU A 100 7.40 4.10 20.83
C GLU A 100 6.33 5.08 20.34
N THR A 101 5.08 4.89 20.77
CA THR A 101 3.97 5.80 20.45
C THR A 101 4.23 7.21 20.98
N VAL A 102 4.79 7.36 22.18
CA VAL A 102 5.16 8.67 22.72
C VAL A 102 6.21 9.35 21.84
N GLU A 103 7.22 8.63 21.34
CA GLU A 103 8.22 9.20 20.44
C GLU A 103 7.64 9.58 19.08
N ILE A 104 6.74 8.77 18.53
CA ILE A 104 6.00 9.10 17.30
C ILE A 104 5.22 10.41 17.49
N LEU A 105 4.48 10.53 18.59
CA LEU A 105 3.70 11.73 18.90
C LEU A 105 4.59 12.96 19.13
N ARG A 106 5.77 12.79 19.73
CA ARG A 106 6.76 13.87 19.84
C ARG A 106 7.23 14.35 18.48
N GLY A 107 7.50 13.44 17.54
CA GLY A 107 7.86 13.79 16.17
C GLY A 107 6.77 14.54 15.41
N LEU A 108 5.50 14.31 15.76
CA LEU A 108 4.35 14.99 15.17
C LEU A 108 3.99 16.31 15.85
N ARG A 109 4.42 16.52 17.11
CA ARG A 109 4.01 17.63 17.98
C ARG A 109 4.07 18.99 17.30
N ASP A 110 5.21 19.34 16.71
CA ASP A 110 5.41 20.67 16.12
C ASP A 110 4.39 20.98 15.02
N ARG A 111 4.04 19.98 14.20
CA ARG A 111 3.04 20.12 13.12
C ARG A 111 1.65 20.41 13.70
N TYR A 112 1.27 19.71 14.78
CA TYR A 112 -0.01 19.89 15.45
C TYR A 112 -0.09 21.21 16.24
N GLU A 113 0.98 21.59 16.95
CA GLU A 113 1.05 22.88 17.66
C GLU A 113 0.84 24.06 16.71
N ILE A 114 1.49 24.03 15.54
CA ILE A 114 1.33 25.07 14.51
C ILE A 114 -0.10 25.08 13.97
N HIS A 115 -0.62 23.91 13.59
CA HIS A 115 -1.96 23.81 12.99
C HIS A 115 -3.06 24.29 13.93
N HIS A 116 -2.98 23.93 15.21
CA HIS A 116 -4.00 24.24 16.20
C HIS A 116 -3.71 25.49 17.04
N ARG A 117 -2.52 26.11 16.90
CA ARG A 117 -2.06 27.27 17.69
C ARG A 117 -2.09 27.02 19.19
N VAL A 118 -1.71 25.83 19.61
CA VAL A 118 -1.61 25.42 21.01
C VAL A 118 -0.20 24.98 21.36
N LYS A 119 0.07 24.85 22.66
CA LYS A 119 1.25 24.16 23.18
C LYS A 119 0.80 22.83 23.78
N ILE A 120 1.38 21.73 23.29
CA ILE A 120 1.07 20.38 23.72
C ILE A 120 2.14 19.96 24.71
N THR A 121 1.81 19.74 25.98
CA THR A 121 2.82 19.39 26.99
C THR A 121 3.27 17.93 26.88
N ASP A 122 4.45 17.61 27.38
CA ASP A 122 4.95 16.23 27.45
C ASP A 122 4.02 15.32 28.27
N SER A 123 3.37 15.88 29.29
CA SER A 123 2.35 15.17 30.08
C SER A 123 1.11 14.83 29.25
N ALA A 124 0.69 15.72 28.34
CA ALA A 124 -0.43 15.47 27.44
C ALA A 124 -0.09 14.36 26.43
N LEU A 125 1.14 14.35 25.89
CA LEU A 125 1.59 13.26 25.01
C LEU A 125 1.59 11.91 25.73
N LYS A 126 2.14 11.83 26.93
CA LYS A 126 2.12 10.60 27.74
C LYS A 126 0.70 10.17 28.14
N ALA A 127 -0.22 11.12 28.33
CA ALA A 127 -1.61 10.81 28.64
C ALA A 127 -2.37 10.26 27.42
N ALA A 128 -2.01 10.70 26.21
CA ALA A 128 -2.64 10.24 24.97
C ALA A 128 -2.28 8.80 24.58
N THR A 129 -1.23 8.23 25.18
CA THR A 129 -0.78 6.85 24.92
C THR A 129 -1.17 5.85 26.01
N LYS A 130 -1.89 6.30 27.05
CA LYS A 130 -2.31 5.49 28.20
C LYS A 130 -3.69 4.89 28.03
#